data_AF-A0A662VMG8-F1
#
_entry.id   AF-A0A662VMG8-F1
#
_cell.length_a   1.000
_cell.length_b   1.000
_cell.length_c   1.000
_cell.angle_alpha   90.00
_cell.angle_beta   90.00
_cell.angle_gamma   90.00
#
_symmetry.space_group_name_H-M   'P 1'
#
loop_
_entity.id
_entity.type
_entity.pdbx_description
1 polymer ?
#
loop_
_entity_poly.entity_id
_entity_poly.type
_entity_poly.pdbx_seq_one_letter_code
_entity_poly.pdbx_strand_id
1 'polypeptide(L)'
;MAGETITFDASSSHSPNGNITSYTWNFGDGNETMKTQPFINHTYSEPKIYNVTLEVIDEVGFKNLTSSLINVTYRTDINKDLKVDIVDVSTAARAFGAREGEERYDQRSDIDANKKIDMKDISKKARDFGKELFKVSLINLSARWLTHQVKAPLKRAWDLSKFFKIFRQFFYDRRS
;
A
#
# COMPACT_ATOMS: atom_id res chain seq x y z
N MET A 1 2.54 8.57 9.83
CA MET A 1 1.38 9.51 9.79
C MET A 1 1.33 10.22 8.44
N ALA A 2 0.23 10.91 8.13
CA ALA A 2 0.16 11.73 6.93
C ALA A 2 1.30 12.78 6.89
N GLY A 3 1.83 13.02 5.69
CA GLY A 3 3.00 13.87 5.46
C GLY A 3 4.32 13.31 6.00
N GLU A 4 4.38 12.06 6.45
CA GLU A 4 5.65 11.39 6.76
C GLU A 4 6.11 10.50 5.61
N THR A 5 7.42 10.54 5.35
CA THR A 5 8.05 9.63 4.41
C THR A 5 8.15 8.24 5.03
N ILE A 6 7.68 7.24 4.28
CA ILE A 6 7.75 5.82 4.56
C ILE A 6 8.66 5.19 3.50
N THR A 7 9.63 4.40 3.94
CA THR A 7 10.45 3.55 3.07
C THR A 7 9.78 2.19 2.93
N PHE A 8 9.60 1.77 1.69
CA PHE A 8 9.12 0.45 1.31
C PHE A 8 10.31 -0.40 0.87
N ASP A 9 10.34 -1.63 1.36
CA ASP A 9 11.44 -2.56 1.15
C ASP A 9 10.90 -3.92 0.66
N ALA A 10 11.32 -4.29 -0.55
CA ALA A 10 11.03 -5.56 -1.19
C ALA A 10 12.25 -6.49 -1.28
N SER A 11 13.35 -6.20 -0.57
CA SER A 11 14.62 -6.94 -0.65
C SER A 11 14.51 -8.40 -0.25
N SER A 12 13.48 -8.75 0.53
CA SER A 12 13.14 -10.13 0.90
C SER A 12 12.35 -10.88 -0.17
N SER A 13 12.07 -10.26 -1.33
CA SER A 13 11.44 -10.93 -2.48
C SER A 13 12.44 -11.88 -3.16
N HIS A 14 11.99 -13.06 -3.56
CA HIS A 14 12.88 -14.07 -4.13
C HIS A 14 12.17 -14.90 -5.21
N SER A 15 12.66 -14.85 -6.46
CA SER A 15 12.19 -15.73 -7.53
C SER A 15 13.04 -17.01 -7.63
N PRO A 16 12.42 -18.19 -7.75
CA PRO A 16 13.13 -19.45 -8.03
C PRO A 16 13.64 -19.55 -9.47
N ASN A 17 13.17 -18.67 -10.38
CA ASN A 17 13.51 -18.72 -11.80
C ASN A 17 14.65 -17.76 -12.18
N GLY A 18 15.25 -17.08 -11.20
CA GLY A 18 16.31 -16.13 -11.45
C GLY A 18 16.21 -14.82 -10.67
N ASN A 19 16.92 -13.80 -11.15
CA ASN A 19 16.93 -12.48 -10.52
C ASN A 19 15.64 -11.70 -10.82
N ILE A 20 15.18 -10.93 -9.84
CA ILE A 20 14.11 -9.95 -10.03
C ILE A 20 14.67 -8.76 -10.79
N THR A 21 14.00 -8.38 -11.89
CA THR A 21 14.41 -7.30 -12.79
C THR A 21 13.57 -6.03 -12.61
N SER A 22 12.36 -6.14 -12.05
CA SER A 22 11.46 -5.00 -11.84
C SER A 22 10.62 -5.13 -10.57
N TYR A 23 10.38 -3.99 -9.92
CA TYR A 23 9.50 -3.78 -8.78
C TYR A 23 8.55 -2.63 -9.12
N THR A 24 7.27 -2.91 -9.31
CA THR A 24 6.22 -1.90 -9.52
C THR A 24 5.41 -1.76 -8.24
N TRP A 25 5.43 -0.55 -7.68
CA TRP A 25 4.73 -0.19 -6.46
C TRP A 25 3.50 0.63 -6.81
N ASN A 26 2.32 0.16 -6.40
CA ASN A 26 1.09 0.93 -6.39
C ASN A 26 0.74 1.25 -4.94
N PHE A 27 0.73 2.54 -4.58
CA PHE A 27 0.57 2.95 -3.18
C PHE A 27 -0.90 3.06 -2.74
N GLY A 28 -1.86 2.83 -3.64
CA GLY A 28 -3.29 2.92 -3.35
C GLY A 28 -3.83 4.34 -3.22
N ASP A 29 -3.01 5.36 -3.48
CA ASP A 29 -3.36 6.78 -3.48
C ASP A 29 -3.43 7.40 -4.89
N GLY A 30 -3.31 6.56 -5.93
CA GLY A 30 -3.24 6.97 -7.33
C GLY A 30 -1.81 7.07 -7.87
N ASN A 31 -0.79 7.00 -7.01
CA ASN A 31 0.61 6.95 -7.44
C ASN A 31 1.06 5.51 -7.69
N GLU A 32 1.72 5.32 -8.82
CA GLU A 32 2.39 4.07 -9.18
C GLU A 32 3.82 4.37 -9.65
N THR A 33 4.78 3.54 -9.27
CA THR A 33 6.18 3.73 -9.67
C THR A 33 6.89 2.40 -9.88
N MET A 34 7.57 2.28 -11.02
CA MET A 34 8.43 1.15 -11.34
C MET A 34 9.89 1.46 -11.00
N LYS A 35 10.58 0.50 -10.38
CA LYS A 35 12.00 0.57 -10.01
C LYS A 35 12.71 -0.75 -10.32
N THR A 36 14.02 -0.67 -10.54
CA THR A 36 14.91 -1.84 -10.59
C THR A 36 15.47 -2.20 -9.21
N GLN A 37 15.48 -1.24 -8.28
CA GLN A 37 15.88 -1.44 -6.88
C GLN A 37 14.67 -1.84 -6.03
N PRO A 38 14.87 -2.65 -4.98
CA PRO A 38 13.78 -3.12 -4.12
C PRO A 38 13.30 -2.08 -3.11
N PHE A 39 13.89 -0.88 -3.08
CA PHE A 39 13.55 0.17 -2.11
C PHE A 39 12.91 1.37 -2.79
N ILE A 40 11.89 1.95 -2.16
CA ILE A 40 11.29 3.22 -2.59
C ILE A 40 10.76 4.00 -1.39
N ASN A 41 10.85 5.33 -1.45
CA ASN A 41 10.24 6.22 -0.47
C ASN A 41 8.90 6.73 -1.02
N HIS A 42 7.88 6.78 -0.16
CA HIS A 42 6.59 7.36 -0.47
C HIS A 42 6.05 8.18 0.70
N THR A 43 5.22 9.18 0.43
CA THR A 43 4.59 10.02 1.44
C THR A 43 3.11 10.17 1.13
N TYR A 44 2.25 9.79 2.07
CA TYR A 44 0.80 9.96 1.94
C TYR A 44 0.39 11.34 2.43
N SER A 45 -0.32 12.11 1.59
CA SER A 45 -0.82 13.44 1.96
C SER A 45 -2.00 13.39 2.92
N GLU A 46 -2.85 12.38 2.77
CA GLU A 46 -4.09 12.25 3.51
C GLU A 46 -4.07 11.03 4.45
N PRO A 47 -4.81 11.09 5.56
CA PRO A 47 -5.01 9.94 6.42
C PRO A 47 -6.14 9.07 5.89
N LYS A 48 -5.79 7.82 5.60
CA LYS A 48 -6.69 6.81 5.06
C LYS A 48 -6.05 5.43 5.26
N ILE A 49 -6.86 4.40 5.10
CA ILE A 49 -6.35 3.05 4.83
C ILE A 49 -5.99 2.95 3.35
N TYR A 50 -4.72 2.70 3.06
CA TYR A 50 -4.19 2.48 1.72
C TYR A 50 -3.90 1.00 1.50
N ASN A 51 -4.28 0.48 0.34
CA ASN A 51 -3.90 -0.87 -0.08
C ASN A 51 -2.68 -0.78 -1.00
N VAL A 52 -1.49 -1.03 -0.43
CA VAL A 52 -0.24 -1.01 -1.20
C VAL A 52 -0.07 -2.34 -1.88
N THR A 53 0.18 -2.31 -3.18
CA THR A 53 0.44 -3.48 -4.00
C THR A 53 1.85 -3.40 -4.57
N LEU A 54 2.58 -4.50 -4.48
CA LEU A 54 3.87 -4.69 -5.11
C LEU A 54 3.73 -5.77 -6.19
N GLU A 55 4.04 -5.42 -7.44
CA GLU A 55 4.31 -6.36 -8.52
C GLU A 55 5.82 -6.53 -8.68
N VAL A 56 6.30 -7.76 -8.69
CA VAL A 56 7.69 -8.06 -9.05
C VAL A 56 7.74 -8.89 -10.31
N ILE A 57 8.75 -8.63 -11.15
CA ILE A 57 8.99 -9.35 -12.40
C ILE A 57 10.41 -9.92 -12.39
N ASP A 58 10.58 -11.20 -12.70
CA ASP A 58 11.89 -11.82 -12.86
C ASP A 58 12.43 -11.76 -14.30
N GLU A 59 13.68 -12.19 -14.49
CA GLU A 59 14.38 -12.16 -15.77
C GLU A 59 13.73 -13.02 -16.87
N VAL A 60 12.91 -14.00 -16.51
CA VAL A 60 12.18 -14.85 -17.48
C VAL A 60 10.74 -14.37 -17.72
N GLY A 61 10.36 -13.24 -17.11
CA GLY A 61 9.09 -12.55 -17.28
C GLY A 61 7.96 -12.99 -16.36
N PHE A 62 8.22 -13.82 -15.34
CA PHE A 62 7.19 -14.20 -14.38
C PHE A 62 6.90 -13.06 -13.41
N LYS A 63 5.61 -12.83 -13.19
CA LYS A 63 5.11 -11.81 -12.29
C LYS A 63 4.60 -12.43 -10.99
N ASN A 64 4.75 -11.71 -9.89
CA ASN A 64 4.07 -12.02 -8.64
C ASN A 64 3.58 -10.74 -7.98
N LEU A 65 2.44 -10.81 -7.32
CA LEU A 65 1.75 -9.69 -6.70
C LEU A 65 1.60 -9.97 -5.20
N THR A 66 1.91 -8.98 -4.38
CA THR A 66 1.63 -9.00 -2.95
C THR A 66 1.03 -7.66 -2.53
N SER A 67 0.21 -7.67 -1.48
CA SER A 67 -0.42 -6.46 -1.00
C SER A 67 -0.45 -6.40 0.53
N SER A 68 -0.46 -5.17 1.04
CA SER A 68 -0.64 -4.89 2.47
C SER A 68 -1.48 -3.64 2.67
N LEU A 69 -2.35 -3.70 3.68
CA LEU A 69 -3.08 -2.54 4.14
C LEU A 69 -2.19 -1.71 5.08
N ILE A 70 -2.16 -0.40 4.87
CA ILE A 70 -1.48 0.57 5.72
C ILE A 70 -2.54 1.55 6.21
N ASN A 71 -2.63 1.70 7.53
CA ASN A 71 -3.49 2.72 8.12
C ASN A 71 -2.68 4.00 8.38
N VAL A 72 -2.88 5.02 7.55
CA VAL A 72 -2.26 6.34 7.72
C VAL A 72 -3.20 7.21 8.55
N THR A 73 -2.70 7.71 9.68
CA THR A 73 -3.45 8.57 10.59
C THR A 73 -2.97 10.02 10.53
N TYR A 74 -3.78 10.92 11.10
CA TYR A 74 -3.42 12.31 11.32
C TYR A 74 -2.18 12.45 12.21
N ARG A 75 -1.44 13.56 12.07
CA ARG A 75 -0.38 13.96 13.01
C ARG A 75 -1.00 14.68 14.20
N THR A 76 -1.29 13.98 15.28
CA THR A 76 -1.84 14.58 16.51
C THR A 76 -0.78 15.18 17.43
N ASP A 77 0.47 14.78 17.26
CA ASP A 77 1.67 15.39 17.85
C ASP A 77 2.16 16.56 16.96
N ILE A 78 2.07 17.77 17.51
CA ILE A 78 2.41 19.02 16.83
C ILE A 78 3.89 19.34 16.97
N ASN A 79 4.46 19.10 18.15
CA ASN A 79 5.83 19.47 18.49
C ASN A 79 6.86 18.43 17.98
N LYS A 80 6.39 17.26 17.53
CA LYS A 80 7.13 16.12 16.97
C LYS A 80 8.03 15.42 17.97
N ASP A 81 7.66 15.41 19.26
CA ASP A 81 8.38 14.68 20.31
C ASP A 81 7.91 13.23 20.49
N LEU A 82 7.01 12.76 19.62
CA LEU A 82 6.38 11.43 19.60
C LEU A 82 5.43 11.17 20.78
N LYS A 83 5.03 12.21 21.51
CA LYS A 83 4.02 12.14 22.56
C LYS A 83 2.88 13.07 22.19
N VAL A 84 1.67 12.65 22.51
CA VAL A 84 0.51 13.55 22.46
C VAL A 84 0.23 14.00 23.88
N ASP A 85 0.56 15.24 24.18
CA ASP A 85 0.47 15.79 25.54
C ASP A 85 -0.28 17.13 25.60
N ILE A 86 -0.17 17.80 26.75
CA ILE A 86 -0.88 19.05 27.00
C ILE A 86 -0.34 20.20 26.14
N VAL A 87 0.90 20.12 25.66
CA VAL A 87 1.50 21.09 24.75
C VAL A 87 0.77 21.04 23.41
N ASP A 88 0.48 19.85 22.88
CA ASP A 88 -0.26 19.71 21.62
C ASP A 88 -1.69 20.23 21.73
N VAL A 89 -2.38 19.85 22.82
CA VAL A 89 -3.77 20.29 23.07
C VAL A 89 -3.83 21.80 23.28
N SER A 90 -2.93 22.36 24.09
CA SER A 90 -2.91 23.80 24.37
C SER A 90 -2.55 24.63 23.14
N THR A 91 -1.69 24.11 22.26
CA THR A 91 -1.37 24.75 20.98
C THR A 91 -2.59 24.82 20.07
N ALA A 92 -3.34 23.72 19.96
CA ALA A 92 -4.60 23.70 19.23
C ALA A 92 -5.63 24.67 19.83
N ALA A 93 -5.75 24.68 21.15
CA ALA A 93 -6.70 25.53 21.87
C ALA A 93 -6.43 27.03 21.67
N ARG A 94 -5.15 27.45 21.58
CA ARG A 94 -4.79 28.85 21.28
C ARG A 94 -5.33 29.33 19.93
N ALA A 95 -5.33 28.43 18.95
CA ALA A 95 -5.78 28.69 17.59
C ALA A 95 -7.26 28.33 17.37
N PHE A 96 -7.99 27.91 18.41
CA PHE A 96 -9.39 27.50 18.28
C PHE A 96 -10.28 28.63 17.73
N GLY A 97 -11.12 28.25 16.77
CA GLY A 97 -12.00 29.15 16.03
C GLY A 97 -11.32 29.85 14.86
N ALA A 98 -9.99 29.76 14.73
CA ALA A 98 -9.27 30.39 13.63
C ALA A 98 -9.48 29.65 12.30
N ARG A 99 -9.34 30.40 11.21
CA ARG A 99 -9.48 29.89 9.83
C ARG A 99 -8.30 30.30 8.98
N GLU A 100 -8.04 29.53 7.91
CA GLU A 100 -6.97 29.83 6.98
C GLU A 100 -7.01 31.30 6.51
N GLY A 101 -5.89 32.00 6.67
CA GLY A 101 -5.75 33.44 6.38
C GLY A 101 -5.86 34.36 7.59
N GLU A 102 -6.31 33.87 8.75
CA GLU A 102 -6.30 34.63 10.00
C GLU A 102 -4.94 34.52 10.70
N GLU A 103 -4.50 35.58 11.39
CA GLU A 103 -3.20 35.62 12.10
C GLU A 103 -3.05 34.49 13.13
N ARG A 104 -4.16 34.10 13.75
CA ARG A 104 -4.21 33.03 14.76
C ARG A 104 -4.27 31.62 14.17
N TYR A 105 -4.38 31.49 12.85
CA TYR A 105 -4.47 30.19 12.21
C TYR A 105 -3.10 29.51 12.20
N ASP A 106 -3.04 28.36 12.85
CA ASP A 106 -1.91 27.45 12.81
C ASP A 106 -2.30 26.21 12.01
N GLN A 107 -1.72 26.06 10.82
CA GLN A 107 -1.96 24.91 9.95
C GLN A 107 -1.66 23.57 10.63
N ARG A 108 -0.74 23.53 11.61
CA ARG A 108 -0.43 22.30 12.36
C ARG A 108 -1.53 21.95 13.37
N SER A 109 -2.36 22.92 13.71
CA SER A 109 -3.48 22.75 14.63
C SER A 109 -4.78 22.35 13.92
N ASP A 110 -4.86 22.54 12.61
CA ASP A 110 -5.88 22.02 11.70
C ASP A 110 -5.56 20.57 11.35
N ILE A 111 -5.99 19.66 12.23
CA ILE A 111 -5.63 18.25 12.15
C ILE A 111 -6.29 17.60 10.95
N ASP A 112 -7.52 17.99 10.61
CA ASP A 112 -8.25 17.39 9.49
C ASP A 112 -8.06 18.08 8.14
N ALA A 113 -7.23 19.12 8.09
CA ALA A 113 -6.90 19.93 6.93
C ALA A 113 -8.14 20.57 6.26
N ASN A 114 -9.19 20.87 7.04
CA ASN A 114 -10.42 21.48 6.54
C ASN A 114 -10.37 23.03 6.48
N LYS A 115 -9.20 23.62 6.76
CA LYS A 115 -8.91 25.06 6.80
C LYS A 115 -9.54 25.79 7.98
N LYS A 116 -9.97 25.07 9.01
CA LYS A 116 -10.54 25.61 10.25
C LYS A 116 -10.01 24.81 11.43
N ILE A 117 -9.83 25.49 12.56
CA ILE A 117 -9.43 24.86 13.80
C ILE A 117 -10.66 24.82 14.70
N ASP A 118 -11.26 23.65 14.81
CA ASP A 118 -12.53 23.46 15.52
C ASP A 118 -12.46 22.30 16.54
N MET A 119 -13.63 21.95 17.09
CA MET A 119 -13.72 20.95 18.15
C MET A 119 -13.32 19.55 17.66
N LYS A 120 -13.38 19.28 16.36
CA LYS A 120 -12.92 18.00 15.77
C LYS A 120 -11.42 17.87 15.88
N ASP A 121 -10.67 18.94 15.68
CA ASP A 121 -9.20 18.93 15.81
C ASP A 121 -8.79 18.70 17.25
N ILE A 122 -9.40 19.44 18.17
CA ILE A 122 -9.14 19.30 19.61
C ILE A 122 -9.54 17.92 20.10
N SER A 123 -10.71 17.40 19.69
CA SER A 123 -11.17 16.07 20.12
C SER A 123 -10.32 14.93 19.60
N LYS A 124 -9.72 15.05 18.40
CA LYS A 124 -8.74 14.07 17.91
C LYS A 124 -7.49 14.05 18.78
N LYS A 125 -6.96 15.22 19.15
CA LYS A 125 -5.82 15.31 20.08
C LYS A 125 -6.16 14.76 21.45
N ALA A 126 -7.31 15.13 22.00
CA ALA A 126 -7.79 14.60 23.28
C ALA A 126 -7.96 13.08 23.26
N ARG A 127 -8.42 12.50 22.15
CA ARG A 127 -8.51 11.03 21.96
C ARG A 127 -7.13 10.37 21.95
N ASP A 128 -6.12 11.06 21.46
CA ASP A 128 -4.75 10.55 21.39
C ASP A 128 -3.89 10.94 22.59
N PHE A 129 -4.39 11.77 23.51
CA PHE A 129 -3.67 12.23 24.69
C PHE A 129 -3.09 11.07 25.51
N GLY A 130 -1.82 11.19 25.88
CA GLY A 130 -1.07 10.16 26.61
C GLY A 130 -0.60 9.00 25.74
N LYS A 131 -0.92 8.97 24.44
CA LYS A 131 -0.33 7.99 23.53
C LYS A 131 1.11 8.35 23.22
N GLU A 132 1.97 7.35 23.32
CA GLU A 132 3.25 7.37 22.62
C GLU A 132 3.00 6.92 21.18
N LEU A 133 3.50 7.71 20.24
CA LEU A 133 3.30 7.48 18.83
C LEU A 133 4.46 6.67 18.27
N PHE A 134 4.13 5.57 17.60
CA PHE A 134 5.12 4.78 16.88
C PHE A 134 5.18 5.23 15.43
N LYS A 135 6.37 5.64 15.00
CA LYS A 135 6.62 5.95 13.59
C LYS A 135 6.99 4.69 12.84
N VAL A 136 6.10 4.24 11.95
CA VAL A 136 6.47 3.26 10.92
C VAL A 136 7.18 3.99 9.80
N SER A 137 8.49 3.82 9.74
CA SER A 137 9.35 4.38 8.69
C SER A 137 9.79 3.34 7.66
N LEU A 138 9.59 2.05 7.95
CA LEU A 138 9.96 0.94 7.09
C LEU A 138 8.80 -0.05 7.00
N ILE A 139 8.45 -0.45 5.78
CA ILE A 139 7.46 -1.50 5.49
C ILE A 139 8.10 -2.54 4.60
N ASN A 140 8.17 -3.76 5.12
CA ASN A 140 8.66 -4.91 4.36
C ASN A 140 7.49 -5.56 3.62
N LEU A 141 7.59 -5.61 2.29
CA LEU A 141 6.60 -6.26 1.44
C LEU A 141 7.34 -7.17 0.45
N SER A 142 7.21 -8.48 0.63
CA SER A 142 7.95 -9.46 -0.16
C SER A 142 7.03 -10.39 -0.93
N ALA A 143 7.29 -10.55 -2.23
CA ALA A 143 6.65 -11.58 -3.02
C ALA A 143 7.36 -12.92 -2.85
N ARG A 144 6.59 -13.98 -2.59
CA ARG A 144 7.08 -15.37 -2.51
C ARG A 144 6.39 -16.21 -3.56
N TRP A 145 7.18 -16.90 -4.39
CA TRP A 145 6.69 -17.86 -5.35
C TRP A 145 6.64 -19.25 -4.70
N LEU A 146 5.59 -20.02 -4.93
CA LEU A 146 5.59 -21.46 -4.63
C LEU A 146 6.55 -22.14 -5.61
N THR A 147 7.38 -23.05 -5.12
CA THR A 147 8.57 -23.63 -5.78
C THR A 147 8.33 -24.45 -7.06
N HIS A 148 7.17 -24.38 -7.72
CA HIS A 148 6.89 -25.15 -8.94
C HIS A 148 5.99 -24.40 -9.94
N GLN A 149 6.44 -23.26 -10.46
CA GLN A 149 5.91 -22.71 -11.72
C GLN A 149 6.94 -22.89 -12.83
N VAL A 150 7.33 -24.15 -13.07
CA VAL A 150 8.05 -24.51 -14.30
C VAL A 150 7.13 -24.14 -15.46
N LYS A 151 7.59 -23.32 -16.40
CA LYS A 151 6.88 -23.10 -17.68
C LYS A 151 6.43 -24.47 -18.18
N ALA A 152 5.12 -24.71 -18.27
CA ALA A 152 4.65 -25.84 -19.03
C ALA A 152 5.27 -25.67 -20.43
N PRO A 153 6.02 -26.65 -20.97
CA PRO A 153 6.50 -26.53 -22.33
C PRO A 153 5.27 -26.31 -23.20
N LEU A 154 5.35 -25.36 -24.15
CA LEU A 154 4.32 -25.16 -25.17
C LEU A 154 4.00 -26.52 -25.78
N LYS A 155 2.97 -27.20 -25.25
CA LYS A 155 2.55 -28.49 -25.77
C LYS A 155 1.96 -28.17 -27.13
N ARG A 156 2.68 -28.64 -28.14
CA ARG A 156 2.35 -28.68 -29.57
C ARG A 156 0.83 -28.73 -29.77
N ALA A 157 0.37 -27.89 -30.70
CA ALA A 157 -0.98 -27.81 -31.20
C ALA A 157 -1.73 -29.15 -31.12
N TRP A 158 -2.90 -29.10 -30.50
CA TRP A 158 -3.86 -30.19 -30.54
C TRP A 158 -4.14 -30.57 -32.00
N ASP A 159 -3.74 -31.77 -32.40
CA ASP A 159 -4.18 -32.37 -33.66
C ASP A 159 -5.66 -32.75 -33.52
N LEU A 160 -6.54 -31.81 -33.90
CA LEU A 160 -7.99 -31.95 -33.89
C LEU A 160 -8.49 -33.12 -34.74
N SER A 161 -7.66 -33.71 -35.61
CA SER A 161 -8.04 -34.88 -36.43
C SER A 161 -8.20 -36.16 -35.61
N LYS A 162 -7.49 -36.30 -34.48
CA LYS A 162 -7.64 -37.45 -33.57
C LYS A 162 -8.84 -37.32 -32.63
N PHE A 163 -9.30 -36.09 -32.38
CA PHE A 163 -10.41 -35.83 -31.46
C PHE A 163 -11.78 -36.23 -32.05
N PHE A 164 -11.93 -36.15 -33.38
CA PHE A 164 -13.18 -36.52 -34.07
C PHE A 164 -13.40 -38.04 -34.26
N LYS A 165 -12.36 -38.89 -34.12
CA LYS A 165 -12.51 -40.35 -34.23
C LYS A 165 -13.14 -40.98 -32.97
N ILE A 166 -12.87 -40.41 -31.79
CA ILE A 166 -13.41 -40.92 -30.52
C ILE A 166 -14.86 -40.45 -30.31
N PHE A 167 -15.20 -39.24 -30.76
CA PHE A 167 -16.56 -38.68 -30.60
C PHE A 167 -17.62 -39.34 -31.50
N ARG A 168 -17.24 -40.00 -32.60
CA ARG A 168 -18.20 -40.69 -33.48
C ARG A 168 -18.64 -42.06 -32.96
N GLN A 169 -17.86 -42.70 -32.10
CA GLN A 169 -18.18 -44.03 -31.55
C GLN A 169 -19.15 -43.96 -30.35
N PHE A 170 -19.21 -42.82 -29.64
CA PHE A 170 -20.01 -42.68 -28.43
C PHE A 170 -21.50 -42.37 -28.69
N PHE A 171 -21.87 -41.95 -29.91
CA PHE A 171 -23.25 -41.59 -30.26
C PHE A 171 -23.99 -42.59 -31.17
N TYR A 172 -23.35 -43.71 -31.55
CA TYR A 172 -24.04 -44.78 -32.29
C TYR A 172 -24.67 -45.84 -31.36
N ASP A 173 -24.28 -45.88 -30.08
CA ASP A 173 -24.70 -46.94 -29.13
C ASP A 173 -25.81 -46.50 -28.14
N ARG A 174 -26.55 -45.43 -28.48
CA ARG A 174 -27.73 -44.96 -27.72
C ARG A 174 -28.94 -44.64 -28.60
N ARG A 175 -29.10 -45.39 -29.70
CA ARG A 175 -30.38 -45.56 -30.39
C ARG A 175 -30.53 -47.01 -30.86
N SER A 176 -30.96 -47.88 -29.95
CA SER A 176 -31.71 -49.11 -30.25
C SER A 176 -32.77 -49.26 -29.18
#